data_AF-A0A7V3Y434-F1
#
_entry.id   AF-A0A7V3Y434-F1
#
_cell.length_a   1.000
_cell.length_b   1.000
_cell.length_c   1.000
_cell.angle_alpha   90.00
_cell.angle_beta   90.00
_cell.angle_gamma   90.00
#
_symmetry.space_group_name_H-M   'P 1'
#
loop_
_entity.id
_entity.type
_entity.pdbx_description
1 polymer ?
#
loop_
_entity_poly.entity_id
_entity_poly.type
_entity_poly.pdbx_seq_one_letter_code
_entity_poly.pdbx_strand_id
1 'polypeptide(L)'
;MNIETTTCISYEHLDILEFYADKHKMPLRTFISCLISFAAQYDKADVQYFKQVKYRPRNKGKWKRLHLVLYNDEYEFFLDVKKLWKMSLARIIAYCLDNVLMEFLKFLTQVEEDEDYYADNYRYSGYAFETGTREDIIYITVYWGPHPEILQKATP
;
A
#
# COMPACT_ATOMS: atom_id res chain seq x y z
N MET A 1 0.99 -5.81 -17.03
CA MET A 1 0.82 -4.45 -17.57
C MET A 1 1.12 -3.48 -16.44
N ASN A 2 1.77 -2.36 -16.72
CA ASN A 2 2.18 -1.40 -15.70
C ASN A 2 1.38 -0.11 -15.88
N ILE A 3 1.00 0.54 -14.78
CA ILE A 3 0.25 1.79 -14.75
C ILE A 3 1.13 2.86 -14.13
N GLU A 4 1.27 3.98 -14.83
CA GLU A 4 2.00 5.14 -14.32
C GLU A 4 1.08 6.03 -13.49
N THR A 5 1.54 6.40 -12.30
CA THR A 5 0.88 7.39 -11.44
C THR A 5 1.89 8.40 -10.96
N THR A 6 1.45 9.65 -10.80
CA THR A 6 2.30 10.74 -10.36
C THR A 6 1.81 11.28 -9.04
N THR A 7 2.72 11.42 -8.08
CA THR A 7 2.45 12.04 -6.78
C THR A 7 3.51 13.09 -6.47
N CYS A 8 3.24 13.97 -5.51
CA CYS A 8 4.25 14.88 -4.99
C CYS A 8 4.70 14.36 -3.62
N ILE A 9 5.97 14.53 -3.27
CA ILE A 9 6.54 14.13 -1.97
C ILE A 9 7.52 15.19 -1.48
N SER A 10 7.71 15.34 -0.17
CA SER A 10 8.76 16.25 0.32
C SER A 10 10.12 15.61 0.06
N TYR A 11 11.16 16.45 -0.07
CA TYR A 11 12.53 15.95 -0.23
C TYR A 11 12.95 15.07 0.96
N GLU A 12 12.68 15.50 2.19
CA GLU A 12 13.00 14.71 3.40
C GLU A 12 12.36 13.31 3.37
N HIS A 13 11.08 13.21 3.00
CA HIS A 13 10.42 11.91 2.90
C HIS A 13 10.98 11.06 1.75
N LEU A 14 11.38 11.69 0.64
CA LEU A 14 12.00 10.96 -0.47
C LEU A 14 13.38 10.43 -0.08
N ASP A 15 14.19 11.23 0.61
CA ASP A 15 15.53 10.83 1.05
C ASP A 15 15.44 9.65 2.03
N ILE A 16 14.46 9.67 2.95
CA ILE A 16 14.17 8.54 3.85
C ILE A 16 13.79 7.29 3.06
N LEU A 17 12.88 7.41 2.09
CA LEU A 17 12.45 6.27 1.28
C LEU A 17 13.59 5.69 0.45
N GLU A 18 14.38 6.54 -0.22
CA GLU A 18 15.52 6.12 -1.03
C GLU A 18 16.59 5.44 -0.17
N PHE A 19 16.89 5.99 1.01
CA PHE A 19 17.85 5.39 1.95
C PHE A 19 17.43 3.98 2.41
N TYR A 20 16.19 3.81 2.86
CA TYR A 20 15.74 2.50 3.36
C TYR A 20 15.47 1.50 2.23
N ALA A 21 14.99 1.96 1.06
CA ALA A 21 14.84 1.11 -0.11
C ALA A 21 16.19 0.52 -0.54
N ASP A 22 17.24 1.36 -0.61
CA ASP A 22 18.60 0.90 -0.94
C ASP A 22 19.17 -0.04 0.14
N LYS A 23 18.99 0.30 1.42
CA LYS A 23 19.44 -0.54 2.55
C LYS A 23 18.88 -1.96 2.50
N HIS A 24 17.60 -2.11 2.14
CA HIS A 24 16.92 -3.41 1.99
C HIS A 24 17.02 -3.99 0.57
N LYS A 25 17.82 -3.38 -0.32
CA LYS A 25 18.01 -3.80 -1.72
C LYS A 25 16.71 -3.94 -2.51
N MET A 26 15.74 -3.06 -2.23
CA MET A 26 14.44 -3.03 -2.90
C MET A 26 14.34 -1.84 -3.86
N PRO A 27 13.72 -2.00 -5.04
CA PRO A 27 13.32 -0.84 -5.84
C PRO A 27 12.40 0.08 -5.02
N LEU A 28 12.59 1.40 -5.14
CA LEU A 28 11.81 2.41 -4.41
C LEU A 28 10.29 2.19 -4.51
N ARG A 29 9.81 1.88 -5.72
CA ARG A 29 8.43 1.48 -5.99
C ARG A 29 7.97 0.34 -5.07
N THR A 30 8.73 -0.76 -5.04
CA THR A 30 8.40 -1.95 -4.25
C THR A 30 8.40 -1.63 -2.76
N PHE A 31 9.37 -0.85 -2.29
CA PHE A 31 9.43 -0.42 -0.89
C PHE A 31 8.18 0.40 -0.50
N ILE A 32 7.74 1.34 -1.35
CA ILE A 32 6.52 2.12 -1.13
C ILE A 32 5.28 1.21 -1.13
N SER A 33 5.16 0.30 -2.09
CA SER A 33 4.04 -0.65 -2.15
C SER A 33 3.98 -1.50 -0.87
N CYS A 34 5.09 -2.12 -0.47
CA CYS A 34 5.16 -2.95 0.73
C CYS A 34 4.85 -2.16 2.01
N LEU A 35 5.36 -0.93 2.14
CA LEU A 35 5.07 -0.08 3.28
C LEU A 35 3.56 0.24 3.40
N ILE A 36 2.90 0.57 2.27
CA ILE A 36 1.47 0.86 2.25
C ILE A 36 0.65 -0.41 2.50
N SER A 37 1.03 -1.54 1.89
CA SER A 37 0.38 -2.84 2.11
C SER A 37 0.48 -3.29 3.56
N PHE A 38 1.66 -3.16 4.17
CA PHE A 38 1.87 -3.44 5.59
C PHE A 38 0.96 -2.55 6.45
N ALA A 39 0.93 -1.25 6.18
CA ALA A 39 0.06 -0.33 6.90
C ALA A 39 -1.43 -0.68 6.77
N ALA A 40 -1.87 -1.15 5.61
CA ALA A 40 -3.23 -1.57 5.33
C ALA A 40 -3.62 -2.88 6.03
N GLN A 41 -2.73 -3.87 6.02
CA GLN A 41 -3.01 -5.20 6.59
C GLN A 41 -2.97 -5.23 8.12
N TYR A 42 -2.15 -4.38 8.73
CA TYR A 42 -2.07 -4.23 10.18
C TYR A 42 -2.97 -3.10 10.70
N ASP A 43 -4.01 -2.72 9.94
CA ASP A 43 -5.03 -1.72 10.28
C ASP A 43 -4.45 -0.42 10.86
N LYS A 44 -3.33 0.05 10.29
CA LYS A 44 -2.61 1.21 10.82
C LYS A 44 -3.32 2.54 10.58
N ALA A 45 -4.40 2.57 9.79
CA ALA A 45 -5.24 3.74 9.64
C ALA A 45 -6.71 3.35 9.55
N ASP A 46 -7.56 4.17 10.18
CA ASP A 46 -9.00 3.94 10.22
C ASP A 46 -9.67 4.11 8.86
N VAL A 47 -10.60 3.23 8.55
CA VAL A 47 -11.53 3.40 7.43
C VAL A 47 -12.48 4.57 7.72
N GLN A 48 -12.64 5.45 6.74
CA GLN A 48 -13.43 6.68 6.84
C GLN A 48 -14.58 6.67 5.83
N TYR A 49 -15.81 6.66 6.33
CA TYR A 49 -17.01 6.72 5.50
C TYR A 49 -17.50 8.16 5.30
N PHE A 50 -18.00 8.48 4.10
CA PHE A 50 -18.62 9.78 3.78
C PHE A 50 -17.77 11.02 4.10
N LYS A 51 -16.43 10.90 4.07
CA LYS A 51 -15.51 12.04 4.19
C LYS A 51 -14.89 12.41 2.85
N GLN A 52 -14.48 13.67 2.73
CA GLN A 52 -13.67 14.15 1.61
C GLN A 52 -12.23 13.65 1.73
N VAL A 53 -11.58 13.47 0.57
CA VAL A 53 -10.16 13.12 0.52
C VAL A 53 -9.32 14.25 1.10
N LYS A 54 -8.51 13.94 2.11
CA LYS A 54 -7.57 14.86 2.73
C LYS A 54 -6.25 14.86 1.96
N TYR A 55 -5.76 16.06 1.71
CA TYR A 55 -4.46 16.31 1.08
C TYR A 55 -3.46 16.79 2.13
N ARG A 56 -2.16 16.80 1.80
CA ARG A 56 -1.17 17.44 2.66
C ARG A 56 -1.35 18.96 2.66
N PRO A 57 -0.94 19.67 3.73
CA PRO A 57 -1.00 21.14 3.77
C PRO A 57 -0.17 21.75 2.63
N ARG A 58 -0.74 22.72 1.89
CA ARG A 58 -0.14 23.29 0.66
C ARG A 58 1.18 24.06 0.88
N ASN A 59 1.45 24.55 2.09
CA ASN A 59 2.53 25.53 2.34
C ASN A 59 3.66 25.02 3.27
N LYS A 60 3.82 23.70 3.46
CA LYS A 60 4.84 23.14 4.37
C LYS A 60 5.96 22.40 3.62
N GLY A 61 6.81 23.14 2.92
CA GLY A 61 8.12 22.63 2.48
C GLY A 61 8.35 22.57 0.98
N LYS A 62 9.53 22.06 0.61
CA LYS A 62 9.94 21.82 -0.78
C LYS A 62 9.41 20.46 -1.23
N TRP A 63 8.78 20.43 -2.40
CA TRP A 63 8.16 19.23 -2.95
C TRP A 63 8.84 18.80 -4.24
N LYS A 64 9.03 17.50 -4.41
CA LYS A 64 9.48 16.86 -5.65
C LYS A 64 8.34 16.03 -6.23
N ARG A 65 8.21 16.06 -7.56
CA ARG A 65 7.31 15.16 -8.28
C ARG A 65 7.95 13.78 -8.33
N LEU A 66 7.19 12.76 -7.92
CA LEU A 66 7.58 11.36 -7.96
C LEU A 66 6.66 10.63 -8.94
N HIS A 67 7.27 10.03 -9.95
CA HIS A 67 6.59 9.14 -10.90
C HIS A 67 6.74 7.70 -10.41
N LEU A 68 5.61 7.04 -10.17
CA LEU A 68 5.55 5.65 -9.73
C LEU A 68 4.96 4.81 -10.85
N VAL A 69 5.64 3.73 -11.19
CA VAL A 69 5.18 2.73 -12.17
C VAL A 69 4.72 1.52 -11.37
N LEU A 70 3.41 1.32 -11.26
CA LEU A 70 2.80 0.27 -10.45
C LEU A 70 2.37 -0.90 -11.32
N TYR A 71 2.30 -2.10 -10.74
CA TYR A 71 1.56 -3.20 -11.34
C TYR A 71 0.05 -2.93 -11.23
N ASN A 72 -0.74 -3.59 -12.06
CA ASN A 72 -2.19 -3.40 -12.10
C ASN A 72 -2.85 -3.64 -10.74
N ASP A 73 -2.45 -4.70 -10.04
CA ASP A 73 -2.94 -5.08 -8.72
C ASP A 73 -2.60 -4.03 -7.66
N GLU A 74 -1.36 -3.54 -7.62
CA GLU A 74 -0.95 -2.46 -6.73
C GLU A 74 -1.69 -1.15 -7.00
N TYR A 75 -1.94 -0.85 -8.27
CA TYR A 75 -2.64 0.37 -8.66
C TYR A 75 -4.08 0.35 -8.12
N GLU A 76 -4.81 -0.75 -8.32
CA GLU A 76 -6.17 -0.92 -7.80
C GLU A 76 -6.19 -0.91 -6.27
N PHE A 77 -5.26 -1.65 -5.63
CA PHE A 77 -5.08 -1.60 -4.18
C PHE A 77 -4.87 -0.16 -3.67
N PHE A 78 -4.02 0.64 -4.33
CA PHE A 78 -3.81 2.04 -3.95
C PHE A 78 -5.08 2.89 -4.12
N LEU A 79 -5.94 2.59 -5.10
CA LEU A 79 -7.23 3.26 -5.23
C LEU A 79 -8.14 2.96 -4.04
N ASP A 80 -8.17 1.73 -3.57
CA ASP A 80 -8.95 1.35 -2.39
C ASP A 80 -8.45 2.02 -1.13
N VAL A 81 -7.13 1.99 -0.88
CA VAL A 81 -6.55 2.67 0.29
C VAL A 81 -6.90 4.15 0.27
N LYS A 82 -6.81 4.81 -0.90
CA LYS A 82 -7.25 6.21 -1.06
C LYS A 82 -8.75 6.39 -0.76
N LYS A 83 -9.59 5.46 -1.22
CA LYS A 83 -11.05 5.49 -1.04
C LYS A 83 -11.46 5.26 0.41
N LEU A 84 -10.80 4.34 1.11
CA LEU A 84 -11.11 3.93 2.47
C LEU A 84 -10.50 4.88 3.49
N TRP A 85 -9.22 5.24 3.37
CA TRP A 85 -8.56 6.15 4.33
C TRP A 85 -8.88 7.62 4.07
N LYS A 86 -9.47 7.94 2.92
CA LYS A 86 -9.79 9.30 2.48
C LYS A 86 -8.57 10.20 2.50
N MET A 87 -7.47 9.71 1.92
CA MET A 87 -6.20 10.43 1.80
C MET A 87 -5.68 10.36 0.37
N SER A 88 -5.03 11.43 -0.09
CA SER A 88 -4.27 11.39 -1.35
C SER A 88 -3.06 10.45 -1.20
N LEU A 89 -2.56 9.85 -2.28
CA LEU A 89 -1.37 8.96 -2.24
C LEU A 89 -0.16 9.64 -1.57
N ALA A 90 0.07 10.91 -1.90
CA ALA A 90 1.07 11.76 -1.25
C ALA A 90 0.96 11.79 0.28
N ARG A 91 -0.28 11.90 0.78
CA ARG A 91 -0.59 11.94 2.22
C ARG A 91 -0.49 10.55 2.85
N ILE A 92 -0.88 9.50 2.12
CA ILE A 92 -0.72 8.10 2.56
C ILE A 92 0.76 7.79 2.80
N ILE A 93 1.63 8.08 1.82
CA ILE A 93 3.07 7.85 1.97
C ILE A 93 3.64 8.59 3.19
N ALA A 94 3.29 9.87 3.35
CA ALA A 94 3.73 10.64 4.52
C ALA A 94 3.22 10.04 5.83
N TYR A 95 1.93 9.65 5.89
CA TYR A 95 1.36 8.99 7.06
C TYR A 95 2.12 7.70 7.41
N CYS A 96 2.41 6.85 6.43
CA CYS A 96 3.15 5.62 6.64
C CYS A 96 4.58 5.89 7.13
N LEU A 97 5.26 6.90 6.58
CA LEU A 97 6.60 7.29 7.06
C LEU A 97 6.57 7.78 8.50
N ASP A 98 5.60 8.63 8.84
CA ASP A 98 5.49 9.25 10.17
C ASP A 98 5.05 8.25 11.26
N ASN A 99 4.23 7.26 10.91
CA ASN A 99 3.53 6.42 11.91
C ASN A 99 3.80 4.92 11.80
N VAL A 100 4.30 4.43 10.67
CA VAL A 100 4.38 2.98 10.39
C VAL A 100 5.80 2.52 10.09
N LEU A 101 6.68 3.40 9.60
CA LEU A 101 8.01 3.06 9.09
C LEU A 101 8.81 2.19 10.06
N MET A 102 8.90 2.55 11.33
CA MET A 102 9.73 1.82 12.29
C MET A 102 9.26 0.38 12.51
N GLU A 103 7.94 0.16 12.57
CA GLU A 103 7.37 -1.18 12.69
C GLU A 103 7.59 -1.99 11.42
N PHE A 104 7.41 -1.36 10.25
CA PHE A 104 7.65 -1.97 8.96
C PHE A 104 9.12 -2.38 8.77
N LEU A 105 10.08 -1.55 9.19
CA LEU A 105 11.50 -1.88 9.12
C LEU A 105 11.86 -3.06 10.03
N LYS A 106 11.28 -3.12 11.23
CA LYS A 106 11.45 -4.27 12.13
C LYS A 106 10.92 -5.55 11.48
N PHE A 107 9.75 -5.46 10.85
CA PHE A 107 9.18 -6.56 10.09
C PHE A 107 10.11 -7.01 8.96
N LEU A 108 10.63 -6.10 8.14
CA LEU A 108 11.56 -6.44 7.04
C LEU A 108 12.83 -7.13 7.55
N THR A 109 13.43 -6.67 8.63
CA THR A 109 14.63 -7.32 9.19
C THR A 109 14.33 -8.75 9.67
N GLN A 110 13.16 -9.00 10.26
CA GLN A 110 12.76 -10.35 10.64
C GLN A 110 12.56 -11.27 9.42
N VAL A 111 11.99 -10.73 8.34
CA VAL A 111 11.84 -11.46 7.07
C VAL A 111 13.19 -11.80 6.44
N GLU A 112 14.17 -10.92 6.53
CA GLU A 112 15.52 -11.16 5.98
C GLU A 112 16.31 -12.21 6.76
N GLU A 113 16.02 -12.38 8.05
CA GLU A 113 16.69 -13.33 8.94
C GLU A 113 16.08 -14.74 8.91
N ASP A 114 14.81 -14.86 8.48
CA ASP A 114 14.03 -16.11 8.52
C ASP A 114 13.34 -16.39 7.16
N GLU A 115 13.94 -17.29 6.36
CA GLU A 115 13.39 -17.69 5.05
C GLU A 115 12.00 -18.33 5.15
N ASP A 116 11.69 -19.03 6.26
CA ASP A 116 10.36 -19.61 6.49
C ASP A 116 9.33 -18.50 6.76
N TYR A 117 9.73 -17.42 7.43
CA TYR A 117 8.91 -16.22 7.60
C TYR A 117 8.58 -15.55 6.26
N TYR A 118 9.46 -15.61 5.25
CA TYR A 118 9.17 -15.10 3.90
C TYR A 118 8.10 -15.94 3.17
N ALA A 119 8.12 -17.27 3.31
CA ALA A 119 7.17 -18.17 2.67
C ALA A 119 5.73 -17.98 3.21
N ASP A 120 5.57 -17.80 4.52
CA ASP A 120 4.26 -17.53 5.15
C ASP A 120 3.69 -16.15 4.77
N ASN A 121 4.59 -15.26 4.34
CA ASN A 121 4.33 -13.89 3.96
C ASN A 121 4.02 -13.70 2.45
N TYR A 122 3.93 -14.78 1.66
CA TYR A 122 3.38 -14.73 0.30
C TYR A 122 1.97 -14.11 0.20
N ARG A 123 1.30 -13.91 1.35
CA ARG A 123 0.06 -13.14 1.55
C ARG A 123 0.09 -11.68 1.08
N TYR A 124 1.26 -11.08 0.84
CA TYR A 124 1.34 -9.68 0.39
C TYR A 124 1.19 -9.48 -1.12
N SER A 125 1.04 -10.56 -1.89
CA SER A 125 0.88 -10.48 -3.34
C SER A 125 -0.53 -10.86 -3.78
N GLY A 126 -1.02 -10.14 -4.78
CA GLY A 126 -2.34 -10.36 -5.35
C GLY A 126 -3.37 -9.33 -4.90
N TYR A 127 -4.34 -9.14 -5.78
CA TYR A 127 -5.49 -8.28 -5.58
C TYR A 127 -6.63 -8.92 -6.38
N ALA A 128 -7.79 -9.02 -5.75
CA ALA A 128 -9.00 -9.44 -6.43
C ALA A 128 -10.15 -8.55 -5.97
N PHE A 129 -11.14 -8.41 -6.84
CA PHE A 129 -12.42 -7.84 -6.46
C PHE A 129 -13.50 -8.55 -7.24
N GLU A 130 -14.70 -8.55 -6.69
CA GLU A 130 -15.90 -9.02 -7.35
C GLU A 130 -16.98 -7.96 -7.26
N THR A 131 -17.91 -8.01 -8.21
CA THR A 131 -19.10 -7.18 -8.21
C THR A 131 -20.32 -8.08 -8.14
N GLY A 132 -21.30 -7.71 -7.34
CA GLY A 132 -22.58 -8.40 -7.29
C GLY A 132 -23.75 -7.45 -7.23
N THR A 133 -24.94 -8.01 -7.28
CA THR A 133 -26.19 -7.27 -7.07
C THR A 133 -26.98 -7.97 -5.98
N ARG A 134 -27.43 -7.22 -4.98
CA ARG A 134 -28.30 -7.72 -3.92
C ARG A 134 -29.45 -6.75 -3.74
N GLU A 135 -30.68 -7.23 -3.87
CA GLU A 135 -31.89 -6.39 -3.75
C GLU A 135 -31.82 -5.15 -4.66
N ASP A 136 -31.42 -5.36 -5.93
CA ASP A 136 -31.21 -4.31 -6.95
C ASP A 136 -30.12 -3.27 -6.62
N ILE A 137 -29.30 -3.51 -5.58
CA ILE A 137 -28.16 -2.67 -5.21
C ILE A 137 -26.87 -3.33 -5.67
N ILE A 138 -26.11 -2.61 -6.50
CA ILE A 138 -24.77 -3.02 -6.94
C ILE A 138 -23.78 -2.86 -5.78
N TYR A 139 -23.02 -3.90 -5.49
CA TYR A 139 -21.94 -3.87 -4.52
C TYR A 139 -20.62 -4.33 -5.13
N ILE A 140 -19.53 -3.98 -4.44
CA ILE A 140 -18.17 -4.42 -4.77
C ILE A 140 -17.57 -5.02 -3.49
N THR A 141 -17.03 -6.23 -3.60
CA THR A 141 -16.20 -6.84 -2.56
C THR A 141 -14.75 -6.77 -3.01
N VAL A 142 -13.88 -6.28 -2.15
CA VAL A 142 -12.44 -6.11 -2.43
C VAL A 142 -11.66 -7.08 -1.55
N TYR A 143 -10.69 -7.76 -2.15
CA TYR A 143 -9.74 -8.65 -1.48
C TYR A 143 -8.33 -8.11 -1.67
N TRP A 144 -7.72 -7.63 -0.58
CA TRP A 144 -6.31 -7.22 -0.53
C TRP A 144 -5.40 -8.45 -0.36
N GLY A 145 -5.49 -9.35 -1.33
CA GLY A 145 -4.86 -10.66 -1.39
C GLY A 145 -5.53 -11.53 -2.45
N PRO A 146 -5.15 -12.81 -2.59
CA PRO A 146 -5.82 -13.73 -3.51
C PRO A 146 -7.29 -13.96 -3.10
N HIS A 147 -8.15 -14.19 -4.09
CA HIS A 147 -9.55 -14.53 -3.84
C HIS A 147 -9.64 -15.78 -2.94
N PRO A 148 -10.54 -15.81 -1.92
CA PRO A 148 -10.61 -16.92 -0.98
C PRO A 148 -10.78 -18.31 -1.61
N GLU A 149 -11.44 -18.40 -2.77
CA GLU A 149 -11.58 -19.67 -3.50
C GLU A 149 -10.25 -20.26 -3.97
N ILE A 150 -9.24 -19.42 -4.24
CA ILE A 150 -7.90 -19.89 -4.63
C ILE A 150 -7.25 -20.58 -3.43
N LEU A 151 -7.38 -20.01 -2.23
CA LEU A 151 -6.85 -20.57 -1.00
C LEU A 151 -7.54 -21.89 -0.64
N GLN A 152 -8.86 -21.97 -0.83
CA GLN A 152 -9.63 -23.18 -0.58
C GLN A 152 -9.21 -24.34 -1.49
N LYS A 153 -8.85 -24.08 -2.76
CA LYS A 153 -8.37 -25.10 -3.70
C LYS A 153 -6.92 -25.52 -3.46
N ALA A 154 -6.12 -24.67 -2.83
CA ALA A 154 -4.72 -24.95 -2.49
C ALA A 154 -4.56 -25.71 -1.17
N THR A 155 -5.62 -25.80 -0.36
CA THR A 155 -5.64 -26.57 0.88
C THR A 155 -6.04 -28.02 0.55
N PRO A 156 -5.18 -29.03 0.78
CA PRO A 156 -5.48 -30.43 0.48
C PRO A 156 -6.60 -31.01 1.35
#